data_AF-A0AAD4HMS1-F1
#
_entry.id   AF-A0AAD4HMS1-F1
#
_cell.length_a   1.000
_cell.length_b   1.000
_cell.length_c   1.000
_cell.angle_alpha   90.00
_cell.angle_beta   90.00
_cell.angle_gamma   90.00
#
_symmetry.space_group_name_H-M   'P 1'
#
loop_
_entity.id
_entity.type
_entity.pdbx_description
1 polymer ?
#
loop_
_entity_poly.entity_id
_entity_poly.type
_entity_poly.pdbx_seq_one_letter_code
_entity_poly.pdbx_strand_id
1 'polypeptide(L)'
;MAISGVLVNVHDPALVLAMTKDGKVEGQSFNHTENQRWIAQFKYDRPTETRLWSVQNKDTGNFLSWNSSMQVLMSDTQHWWKLAVVGANIGFQVPHASEDDQSYYTLELEDNASVTWPVDRGHPQETGGGAHQQAAVAYPG
;
A
#
# COMPACT_ATOMS: atom_id res chain seq x y z
N MET A 1 -6.23 8.28 -18.68
CA MET A 1 -6.02 9.35 -17.68
C MET A 1 -4.94 8.88 -16.72
N ALA A 2 -4.04 9.77 -16.28
CA ALA A 2 -2.95 9.45 -15.37
C ALA A 2 -2.96 10.44 -14.20
N ILE A 3 -2.60 9.96 -13.02
CA ILE A 3 -2.49 10.73 -11.79
C ILE A 3 -1.04 10.61 -11.30
N SER A 4 -0.44 11.71 -10.89
CA SER A 4 0.92 11.71 -10.33
C SER A 4 0.87 12.13 -8.87
N GLY A 5 1.67 11.51 -8.02
CA GLY A 5 1.71 11.83 -6.60
C GLY A 5 2.66 10.97 -5.79
N VAL A 6 2.42 10.95 -4.49
CA VAL A 6 3.06 10.10 -3.47
C VAL A 6 2.00 9.17 -2.90
N LEU A 7 2.39 7.94 -2.59
CA LEU A 7 1.54 6.99 -1.87
C LEU A 7 1.94 7.04 -0.40
N VAL A 8 1.00 7.46 0.45
CA VAL A 8 1.21 7.70 1.89
C VAL A 8 0.57 6.54 2.65
N ASN A 9 1.21 6.08 3.73
CA ASN A 9 0.59 5.10 4.61
C ASN A 9 -0.60 5.73 5.35
N VAL A 10 -1.74 5.04 5.35
CA VAL A 10 -2.96 5.46 6.04
C VAL A 10 -2.78 5.41 7.56
N HIS A 11 -2.06 4.42 8.08
CA HIS A 11 -1.81 4.21 9.50
C HIS A 11 -0.74 5.15 10.06
N ASP A 12 0.32 5.39 9.29
CA ASP A 12 1.36 6.35 9.63
C ASP A 12 1.66 7.30 8.46
N PRO A 13 1.04 8.49 8.41
CA PRO A 13 1.23 9.44 7.33
C PRO A 13 2.66 10.01 7.21
N ALA A 14 3.55 9.74 8.18
CA ALA A 14 4.96 10.09 8.05
C ALA A 14 5.69 9.20 7.04
N LEU A 15 5.16 8.00 6.76
CA LEU A 15 5.72 7.02 5.83
C LEU A 15 5.09 7.11 4.45
N VAL A 16 5.95 7.10 3.44
CA VAL A 16 5.57 7.03 2.02
C VAL A 16 6.21 5.85 1.33
N LEU A 17 5.53 5.34 0.31
CA LEU A 17 6.06 4.25 -0.50
C LEU A 17 7.21 4.78 -1.35
N ALA A 18 8.36 4.13 -1.25
CA ALA A 18 9.53 4.51 -2.01
C ALA A 18 10.31 3.32 -2.53
N MET A 19 11.07 3.57 -3.61
CA MET A 19 12.05 2.62 -4.13
C MET A 19 13.44 2.95 -3.59
N THR A 20 14.03 2.03 -2.85
CA THR A 20 15.38 2.17 -2.32
C THR A 20 16.44 2.00 -3.40
N LYS A 21 17.68 2.38 -3.10
CA LYS A 21 18.82 2.27 -4.04
C LYS A 21 19.17 0.82 -4.39
N ASP A 22 18.91 -0.12 -3.48
CA ASP A 22 19.04 -1.57 -3.71
C ASP A 22 17.80 -2.19 -4.40
N GLY A 23 16.85 -1.35 -4.83
CA GLY A 23 15.71 -1.76 -5.66
C GLY A 23 14.54 -2.37 -4.91
N LYS A 24 14.53 -2.26 -3.57
CA LYS A 24 13.40 -2.67 -2.74
C LYS A 24 12.31 -1.61 -2.73
N VAL A 25 11.13 -2.05 -2.32
CA VAL A 25 9.96 -1.19 -2.11
C VAL A 25 9.63 -1.18 -0.63
N GLU A 26 9.77 -0.03 0.02
CA GLU A 26 9.67 0.12 1.47
C GLU A 26 8.89 1.38 1.85
N GLY A 27 8.38 1.43 3.08
CA GLY A 27 7.97 2.67 3.72
C GLY A 27 9.16 3.47 4.15
N GLN A 28 9.22 4.75 3.77
CA GLN A 28 10.27 5.65 4.25
C GLN A 28 9.71 7.03 4.59
N SER A 29 10.41 7.74 5.47
CA SER A 29 10.04 9.11 5.81
C SER A 29 10.17 10.04 4.60
N PHE A 30 9.15 10.87 4.36
CA PHE A 30 9.07 11.75 3.18
C PHE A 30 10.32 12.63 2.94
N ASN A 31 11.00 13.06 4.00
CA ASN A 31 12.12 14.01 3.92
C ASN A 31 13.46 13.37 3.53
N HIS A 32 13.57 12.04 3.55
CA HIS A 32 14.88 11.36 3.45
C HIS A 32 15.00 10.45 2.23
N THR A 33 14.06 10.50 1.29
CA THR A 33 13.93 9.44 0.29
C THR A 33 13.81 9.93 -1.14
N GLU A 34 14.70 9.42 -1.99
CA GLU A 34 14.64 9.52 -3.44
C GLU A 34 13.63 8.49 -3.99
N ASN A 35 13.08 8.69 -5.18
CA ASN A 35 12.16 7.72 -5.85
C ASN A 35 10.79 7.48 -5.16
N GLN A 36 10.24 8.48 -4.48
CA GLN A 36 8.90 8.42 -3.87
C GLN A 36 7.76 8.89 -4.79
N ARG A 37 8.07 9.26 -6.03
CA ARG A 37 7.11 9.82 -6.98
C ARG A 37 6.53 8.73 -7.86
N TRP A 38 5.20 8.66 -7.94
CA TRP A 38 4.48 7.61 -8.66
C TRP A 38 3.56 8.21 -9.71
N ILE A 39 3.41 7.49 -10.82
CA ILE A 39 2.43 7.75 -11.87
C ILE A 39 1.46 6.57 -11.89
N ALA A 40 0.23 6.81 -11.49
CA ALA A 40 -0.85 5.84 -11.56
C ALA A 40 -1.67 6.07 -12.83
N GLN A 41 -1.83 5.02 -13.64
CA GLN A 41 -2.71 5.01 -14.81
C GLN A 41 -3.85 4.03 -14.58
N PHE A 42 -5.04 4.30 -15.14
CA PHE A 42 -6.14 3.35 -15.08
C PHE A 42 -6.75 3.06 -16.44
N LYS A 43 -7.28 1.84 -16.56
CA LYS A 43 -8.14 1.38 -17.64
C LYS A 43 -9.40 0.75 -17.06
N TYR A 44 -10.48 0.78 -17.83
CA TYR A 44 -11.71 0.09 -17.45
C TYR A 44 -11.78 -1.25 -18.16
N ASP A 45 -11.80 -2.34 -17.40
CA ASP A 45 -11.97 -3.68 -17.93
C ASP A 45 -13.46 -3.97 -18.10
N ARG A 46 -13.96 -3.88 -19.33
CA ARG A 46 -15.40 -3.99 -19.62
C ARG A 46 -16.02 -5.35 -19.24
N PRO A 47 -15.37 -6.50 -19.51
CA PRO A 47 -15.93 -7.80 -19.14
C PRO A 47 -16.17 -7.97 -17.65
N THR A 48 -15.32 -7.37 -16.79
CA THR A 48 -15.42 -7.49 -15.33
C THR A 48 -15.96 -6.22 -14.66
N GLU A 49 -16.34 -5.21 -15.46
CA GLU A 49 -16.75 -3.88 -15.00
C GLU A 49 -15.81 -3.26 -13.95
N THR A 50 -14.52 -3.62 -13.98
CA THR A 50 -13.56 -3.27 -12.94
C THR A 50 -12.56 -2.22 -13.43
N ARG A 51 -12.23 -1.23 -12.59
CA ARG A 51 -11.09 -0.34 -12.85
C ARG A 51 -9.79 -1.04 -12.49
N LEU A 52 -8.96 -1.21 -13.50
CA LEU A 52 -7.60 -1.69 -13.35
C LEU A 52 -6.65 -0.51 -13.34
N TRP A 53 -5.69 -0.49 -12.44
CA TRP A 53 -4.64 0.53 -12.44
C TRP A 53 -3.28 -0.08 -12.59
N SER A 54 -2.32 0.74 -12.97
CA SER A 54 -0.91 0.43 -12.97
C SER A 54 -0.17 1.57 -12.31
N VAL A 55 0.82 1.27 -11.48
CA VAL A 55 1.57 2.27 -10.73
C VAL A 55 3.04 2.18 -11.12
N GLN A 56 3.56 3.25 -11.71
CA GLN A 56 4.93 3.35 -12.19
C GLN A 56 5.72 4.30 -11.29
N ASN A 57 6.93 3.92 -10.91
CA ASN A 57 7.87 4.84 -10.30
C ASN A 57 8.32 5.86 -11.36
N LYS A 58 8.13 7.15 -11.08
CA LYS A 58 8.42 8.23 -12.03
C LYS A 58 9.90 8.33 -12.36
N ASP A 59 10.75 7.97 -11.42
CA ASP A 59 12.20 8.20 -11.50
C ASP A 59 12.90 7.04 -12.21
N THR A 60 12.46 5.81 -11.99
CA THR A 60 13.06 4.61 -12.61
C THR A 60 12.30 4.08 -13.82
N GLY A 61 11.01 4.42 -13.96
CA GLY A 61 10.15 3.86 -14.99
C GLY A 61 9.67 2.43 -14.72
N ASN A 62 10.12 1.81 -13.63
CA ASN A 62 9.66 0.48 -13.21
C ASN A 62 8.28 0.55 -12.57
N PHE A 63 7.53 -0.54 -12.64
CA PHE A 63 6.18 -0.66 -12.12
C PHE A 63 6.18 -1.39 -10.78
N LEU A 64 5.26 -0.99 -9.90
CA LEU A 64 4.92 -1.84 -8.76
C LEU A 64 4.39 -3.17 -9.29
N SER A 65 4.83 -4.25 -8.65
CA SER A 65 4.43 -5.64 -8.83
C SER A 65 4.39 -6.34 -7.47
N TRP A 66 3.91 -7.58 -7.45
CA TRP A 66 4.02 -8.49 -6.32
C TRP A 66 4.41 -9.89 -6.80
N ASN A 67 5.08 -10.65 -5.94
CA ASN A 67 5.38 -12.06 -6.22
C ASN A 67 4.29 -13.00 -5.66
N SER A 68 4.44 -14.29 -5.94
CA SER A 68 3.56 -15.36 -5.42
C SER A 68 3.55 -15.47 -3.89
N SER A 69 4.47 -14.79 -3.20
CA SER A 69 4.57 -14.74 -1.75
C SER A 69 4.01 -13.44 -1.17
N MET A 70 3.24 -12.67 -1.98
CA MET A 70 2.56 -11.44 -1.56
C MET A 70 3.51 -10.30 -1.15
N GLN A 71 4.77 -10.37 -1.57
CA GLN A 71 5.75 -9.31 -1.34
C GLN A 71 5.71 -8.32 -2.50
N VAL A 72 5.72 -7.03 -2.18
CA VAL A 72 5.79 -5.96 -3.17
C VAL A 72 7.21 -5.84 -3.71
N LEU A 73 7.32 -5.67 -5.01
CA LEU A 73 8.58 -5.57 -5.74
C LEU A 73 8.45 -4.64 -6.94
N MET A 74 9.60 -4.27 -7.52
CA MET A 74 9.65 -3.51 -8.76
C MET A 74 9.77 -4.46 -9.96
N SER A 75 9.01 -4.19 -11.02
CA SER A 75 9.07 -4.90 -12.29
C SER A 75 9.33 -3.93 -13.44
N ASP A 76 10.10 -4.35 -14.43
CA ASP A 76 10.24 -3.64 -15.71
C ASP A 76 8.97 -3.73 -16.57
N THR A 77 8.07 -4.64 -16.22
CA THR A 77 6.86 -4.96 -16.96
C THR A 77 5.65 -4.34 -16.29
N GLN A 78 4.77 -3.74 -17.08
CA GLN A 78 3.56 -3.12 -16.57
C GLN A 78 2.61 -4.16 -15.96
N HIS A 79 2.30 -4.00 -14.67
CA HIS A 79 1.30 -4.80 -13.98
C HIS A 79 -0.01 -4.02 -13.81
N TRP A 80 -1.14 -4.72 -13.95
CA TRP A 80 -2.49 -4.15 -13.83
C TRP A 80 -3.21 -4.75 -12.61
N TRP A 81 -3.69 -3.87 -11.76
CA TRP A 81 -4.19 -4.14 -10.43
C TRP A 81 -5.67 -3.81 -10.37
N LYS A 82 -6.48 -4.72 -9.86
CA LYS A 82 -7.83 -4.35 -9.42
C LYS A 82 -7.69 -3.54 -8.14
N LEU A 83 -8.27 -2.34 -8.10
CA LEU A 83 -8.18 -1.47 -6.93
C LEU A 83 -9.55 -1.12 -6.40
N ALA A 84 -9.73 -1.29 -5.10
CA ALA A 84 -10.85 -0.77 -4.35
C ALA A 84 -10.46 0.61 -3.79
N VAL A 85 -11.31 1.60 -4.02
CA VAL A 85 -11.16 2.92 -3.41
C VAL A 85 -12.21 3.04 -2.32
N VAL A 86 -11.77 3.15 -1.07
CA VAL A 86 -12.62 3.31 0.11
C VAL A 86 -12.36 4.69 0.69
N GLY A 87 -13.23 5.66 0.37
CA GLY A 87 -12.99 7.06 0.68
C GLY A 87 -11.78 7.61 -0.09
N ALA A 88 -10.77 8.11 0.63
CA ALA A 88 -9.48 8.53 0.06
C ALA A 88 -8.43 7.41 0.05
N ASN A 89 -8.76 6.25 0.62
CA ASN A 89 -7.82 5.14 0.79
C ASN A 89 -7.93 4.17 -0.38
N ILE A 90 -6.83 3.46 -0.61
CA ILE A 90 -6.67 2.57 -1.74
C ILE A 90 -6.34 1.16 -1.22
N GLY A 91 -7.17 0.19 -1.57
CA GLY A 91 -6.91 -1.24 -1.38
C GLY A 91 -6.64 -1.93 -2.72
N PHE A 92 -5.71 -2.87 -2.74
CA PHE A 92 -5.34 -3.64 -3.91
C PHE A 92 -5.98 -5.02 -3.84
N GLN A 93 -6.79 -5.38 -4.81
CA GLN A 93 -7.25 -6.76 -4.96
C GLN A 93 -6.15 -7.56 -5.66
N VAL A 94 -5.67 -8.57 -4.96
CA VAL A 94 -4.60 -9.42 -5.46
C VAL A 94 -5.22 -10.48 -6.35
N PRO A 95 -4.74 -10.67 -7.59
CA PRO A 95 -5.09 -11.85 -8.34
C PRO A 95 -4.37 -13.05 -7.70
N HIS A 96 -5.08 -13.93 -7.00
CA HIS A 96 -4.54 -15.24 -6.62
C HIS A 96 -5.24 -16.39 -7.35
N ALA A 97 -4.50 -17.49 -7.45
CA ALA A 97 -4.59 -18.65 -8.36
C ALA A 97 -5.94 -19.40 -8.54
N SER A 98 -7.04 -18.94 -7.96
CA SER A 98 -8.38 -19.48 -8.19
C SER A 98 -9.35 -18.34 -8.46
N GLU A 99 -10.12 -18.47 -9.55
CA GLU A 99 -11.09 -17.48 -10.04
C GLU A 99 -12.16 -17.05 -9.01
N ASP A 100 -12.26 -17.77 -7.87
CA ASP A 100 -13.24 -17.57 -6.81
C ASP A 100 -12.75 -16.71 -5.62
N ASP A 101 -11.47 -16.37 -5.51
CA ASP A 101 -10.96 -15.63 -4.35
C ASP A 101 -11.11 -14.11 -4.53
N GLN A 102 -12.17 -13.53 -3.94
CA GLN A 102 -12.43 -12.09 -3.92
C GLN A 102 -11.68 -11.35 -2.80
N SER A 103 -10.57 -11.90 -2.31
CA SER A 103 -9.80 -11.28 -1.23
C SER A 103 -9.15 -9.97 -1.67
N TYR A 104 -9.46 -8.90 -0.93
CA TYR A 104 -8.80 -7.59 -1.06
C TYR A 104 -7.66 -7.49 -0.05
N TYR A 105 -6.60 -6.80 -0.44
CA TYR A 105 -5.44 -6.55 0.42
C TYR A 105 -5.16 -5.05 0.50
N THR A 106 -4.66 -4.61 1.63
CA THR A 106 -4.08 -3.27 1.78
C THR A 106 -2.57 -3.37 1.68
N LEU A 107 -1.96 -2.34 1.10
CA LEU A 107 -0.52 -2.13 1.19
C LEU A 107 -0.27 -1.26 2.41
N GLU A 108 0.40 -1.81 3.40
CA GLU A 108 0.86 -1.09 4.58
C GLU A 108 2.37 -0.90 4.51
N LEU A 109 2.84 0.23 5.04
CA LEU A 109 4.24 0.62 5.00
C LEU A 109 4.80 0.61 6.42
N GLU A 110 5.86 -0.16 6.62
CA GLU A 110 6.66 -0.13 7.85
C GLU A 110 7.97 0.64 7.57
N ASP A 111 8.70 1.03 8.61
CA ASP A 111 9.92 1.85 8.52
C ASP A 111 10.99 1.35 7.55
N ASN A 112 10.96 0.05 7.20
CA ASN A 112 11.92 -0.60 6.30
C ASN A 112 11.30 -1.71 5.46
N ALA A 113 9.97 -1.73 5.34
CA ALA A 113 9.28 -2.77 4.62
C ALA A 113 7.97 -2.24 4.03
N SER A 114 7.48 -2.94 3.02
CA SER A 114 6.09 -2.84 2.60
C SER A 114 5.46 -4.21 2.73
N VAL A 115 4.30 -4.25 3.36
CA VAL A 115 3.60 -5.49 3.72
C VAL A 115 2.18 -5.43 3.18
N THR A 116 1.64 -6.60 2.81
CA THR A 116 0.27 -6.70 2.33
C THR A 116 -0.59 -7.41 3.36
N TRP A 117 -1.74 -6.82 3.70
CA TRP A 117 -2.66 -7.38 4.69
C TRP A 117 -4.03 -7.64 4.07
N PRO A 118 -4.63 -8.83 4.31
CA PRO A 118 -6.01 -9.08 3.94
C PRO A 118 -6.96 -8.07 4.60
N VAL A 119 -7.87 -7.48 3.82
CA VAL A 119 -8.85 -6.49 4.29
C VAL A 119 -9.86 -7.10 5.26
N ASP A 120 -10.13 -8.40 5.16
CA ASP A 120 -11.12 -9.14 5.93
C ASP A 120 -10.66 -9.56 7.34
N ARG A 121 -9.34 -9.53 7.62
CA ARG A 121 -8.81 -9.99 8.91
C ARG A 121 -8.73 -8.92 9.99
N GLY A 122 -8.86 -7.64 9.64
CA GLY A 122 -8.59 -6.54 10.57
C GLY A 122 -7.14 -6.56 11.09
N HIS A 123 -6.63 -5.39 11.49
CA HIS A 123 -5.34 -5.37 12.18
C HIS A 123 -5.40 -6.26 13.44
N PRO A 124 -4.39 -7.09 13.73
CA PRO A 124 -4.17 -7.49 15.11
C PRO A 124 -3.94 -6.20 15.90
N GLN A 125 -4.91 -5.85 16.74
CA GLN A 125 -4.81 -4.77 17.69
C GLN A 125 -3.51 -5.01 18.49
N GLU A 126 -2.55 -4.08 18.39
CA GLU A 126 -1.27 -4.17 19.10
C GLU A 126 -1.51 -4.36 20.61
N THR A 127 -1.45 -5.61 21.08
CA THR A 127 -1.21 -5.91 22.48
C THR A 127 0.28 -6.10 22.66
N GLY A 128 1.00 -5.06 23.08
CA GLY A 128 2.34 -5.26 23.63
C GLY A 128 3.34 -4.12 23.49
N GLY A 129 3.04 -2.95 24.03
CA GLY A 129 4.02 -1.87 24.18
C GLY A 129 3.84 -1.10 25.48
N GLY A 130 4.55 -1.53 26.54
CA GLY A 130 4.95 -0.68 27.67
C GLY A 130 3.84 -0.07 28.52
N ALA A 131 3.57 -0.71 29.66
CA ALA A 131 2.92 -0.07 30.79
C ALA A 131 3.71 1.18 31.24
N HIS A 132 3.25 2.37 30.85
CA HIS A 132 3.42 3.57 31.66
C HIS A 132 2.11 3.84 32.38
N GLN A 133 2.16 3.59 33.69
CA GLN A 133 1.13 3.81 34.68
C GLN A 133 0.65 5.28 34.71
N GLN A 134 -0.68 5.42 34.89
CA GLN A 134 -1.38 6.44 35.68
C GLN A 134 -1.27 7.92 35.19
N ALA A 135 -2.34 8.72 35.16
CA ALA A 135 -3.38 8.82 36.17
C ALA A 135 -4.74 9.23 35.57
N ALA A 136 -5.79 8.63 36.12
CA ALA A 136 -7.15 9.14 36.02
C ALA A 136 -7.27 10.47 36.78
N VAL A 137 -7.83 11.50 36.14
CA VAL A 137 -8.35 12.68 36.83
C VAL A 137 -9.87 12.59 36.75
N ALA A 138 -10.49 12.21 37.86
CA ALA A 138 -11.93 12.34 38.06
C ALA A 138 -12.26 13.79 38.41
N TYR A 139 -13.21 14.39 37.69
CA TYR A 139 -13.82 15.67 38.09
C TYR A 139 -15.02 15.39 38.99
N PRO A 140 -15.13 15.99 40.19
CA PRO A 140 -16.37 16.01 40.92
C PRO A 140 -17.32 17.07 40.33
N GLY A 141 -18.59 16.69 40.16
CA GLY A 141 -19.71 17.62 40.06
C GLY A 141 -20.23 18.02 41.44
#